data_AF-A0A0E3JWS9-F1
#
_entry.id   AF-A0A0E3JWS9-F1
#
_cell.length_a   1.000
_cell.length_b   1.000
_cell.length_c   1.000
_cell.angle_alpha   90.00
_cell.angle_beta   90.00
_cell.angle_gamma   90.00
#
_symmetry.space_group_name_H-M   'P 1'
#
loop_
_entity.id
_entity.type
_entity.pdbx_description
1 polymer ?
#
loop_
_entity_poly.entity_id
_entity_poly.type
_entity_poly.pdbx_seq_one_letter_code
_entity_poly.pdbx_strand_id
1 'polypeptide(L)' 'MISIGCDHGGYELKEIIRKSLEEKGIEYRDYLLWYMNLINTSHNGG' A
#
# COMPACT_ATOMS: atom_id res chain seq x y z
N MET A 1 -8.42 14.13 3.03
CA MET A 1 -7.27 13.22 2.88
C MET A 1 -7.54 11.97 3.70
N ILE A 2 -7.59 10.80 3.06
CA ILE A 2 -7.95 9.52 3.71
C ILE A 2 -6.68 8.76 4.05
N SER A 3 -6.50 8.36 5.30
CA SER A 3 -5.38 7.52 5.73
C SER A 3 -5.79 6.04 5.70
N ILE A 4 -5.03 5.20 4.97
CA ILE A 4 -5.29 3.75 4.92
C ILE A 4 -4.21 2.98 5.68
N GLY A 5 -4.67 2.12 6.59
CA GLY A 5 -3.87 1.28 7.48
C GLY A 5 -4.42 -0.13 7.50
N CYS A 6 -3.57 -1.14 7.68
CA CYS A 6 -3.95 -2.53 7.67
C CYS A 6 -2.90 -3.39 8.36
N ASP A 7 -3.36 -4.42 9.06
CA ASP A 7 -2.52 -5.45 9.66
C ASP A 7 -2.02 -6.44 8.59
N HIS A 8 -1.15 -7.38 8.95
CA HIS A 8 -0.48 -8.30 8.03
C HIS A 8 -1.46 -9.09 7.14
N GLY A 9 -2.64 -9.44 7.68
CA GLY A 9 -3.66 -10.23 6.97
C GLY A 9 -4.58 -9.45 6.02
N GLY A 10 -4.55 -8.11 6.00
CA GLY A 10 -5.51 -7.33 5.20
C GLY A 10 -4.89 -6.55 4.05
N TYR A 11 -3.67 -6.90 3.64
CA TYR A 11 -2.99 -6.29 2.50
C TYR A 11 -3.81 -6.37 1.20
N GLU A 12 -4.44 -7.51 0.91
CA GLU A 12 -5.26 -7.69 -0.30
C GLU A 12 -6.49 -6.77 -0.31
N LEU A 13 -7.19 -6.68 0.84
CA LEU A 13 -8.34 -5.81 0.98
C LEU A 13 -7.95 -4.34 0.82
N LYS A 14 -6.81 -3.96 1.37
CA LYS A 14 -6.28 -2.61 1.24
C LYS A 14 -5.93 -2.27 -0.21
N GLU A 15 -5.33 -3.17 -0.97
CA GLU A 15 -5.05 -2.97 -2.40
C GLU A 15 -6.33 -2.70 -3.22
N ILE A 16 -7.43 -3.39 -2.91
CA ILE A 16 -8.73 -3.16 -3.55
C ILE A 16 -9.26 -1.75 -3.22
N ILE A 17 -9.17 -1.34 -1.95
CA ILE A 17 -9.57 0.00 -1.50
C ILE A 17 -8.69 1.07 -2.15
N ARG A 18 -7.39 0.83 -2.27
CA ARG A 18 -6.41 1.72 -2.92
C ARG A 18 -6.79 1.98 -4.37
N LYS A 19 -7.03 0.92 -5.16
CA LYS A 19 -7.49 1.04 -6.55
C LYS A 19 -8.81 1.80 -6.67
N SER A 20 -9.76 1.50 -5.77
CA SER A 20 -11.05 2.20 -5.73
C SER A 20 -10.91 3.70 -5.44
N LEU A 21 -9.92 4.10 -4.63
CA LEU A 21 -9.62 5.50 -4.32
C LEU A 21 -8.95 6.20 -5.52
N GLU A 22 -8.03 5.52 -6.20
CA GLU A 22 -7.39 6.01 -7.43
C GLU A 22 -8.39 6.21 -8.56
N GLU A 23 -9.28 5.25 -8.80
CA GLU A 23 -10.33 5.35 -9.83
C GLU A 23 -11.28 6.52 -9.58
N LYS A 24 -11.49 6.87 -8.30
CA LYS A 24 -12.32 8.01 -7.91
C LYS A 24 -11.54 9.33 -7.87
N GLY A 25 -10.22 9.32 -8.10
CA GLY A 25 -9.35 10.49 -7.99
C GLY A 25 -9.27 11.05 -6.56
N ILE A 26 -9.48 10.20 -5.56
CA ILE A 26 -9.50 10.61 -4.15
C ILE A 26 -8.08 10.54 -3.59
N GLU A 27 -7.58 11.68 -3.11
CA GLU A 27 -6.30 11.72 -2.41
C GLU A 27 -6.33 10.91 -1.10
N TYR A 28 -5.47 9.90 -1.06
CA TYR A 28 -5.25 9.06 0.11
C TYR A 28 -3.77 9.04 0.50
N ARG A 29 -3.50 8.72 1.75
CA ARG A 29 -2.18 8.57 2.33
C ARG A 29 -2.03 7.16 2.87
N ASP A 30 -1.08 6.44 2.31
CA ASP A 30 -0.73 5.09 2.74
C ASP A 30 0.19 5.15 3.96
N TYR A 31 -0.18 4.47 5.03
CA TYR A 31 0.61 4.42 6.26
C TYR A 31 1.11 3.00 6.59
N LEU A 32 1.03 2.04 5.66
CA LEU A 32 1.50 0.68 5.97
C LEU A 32 3.01 0.58 6.09
N LEU A 33 3.35 -0.39 6.94
CA LEU A 33 4.67 -0.79 7.39
C LEU A 33 5.66 -0.98 6.22
N TRP A 34 6.83 -0.37 6.40
CA TRP A 34 8.08 -0.42 5.63
C TRP A 34 8.58 -1.80 5.15
N TYR A 35 7.85 -2.89 5.41
CA TYR A 35 8.37 -4.25 5.25
C TYR A 35 8.31 -4.79 3.82
N MET A 36 7.44 -4.25 2.96
CA MET A 36 7.31 -4.71 1.56
C MET A 36 8.24 -3.98 0.57
N ASN A 37 8.97 -2.95 1.01
CA ASN A 37 9.98 -2.29 0.17
C ASN A 37 11.33 -3.02 0.18
N LEU A 38 11.61 -3.84 1.20
CA LEU A 38 12.87 -4.59 1.30
C LEU A 38 12.95 -5.80 0.36
N ILE A 39 11.82 -6.38 -0.02
CA ILE A 39 11.78 -7.53 -0.95
C ILE A 39 11.92 -7.13 -2.43
N ASN A 40 11.59 -5.89 -2.81
CA ASN A 40 11.76 -5.42 -4.19
C ASN A 40 13.02 -4.58 -4.41
N THR A 41 13.64 -4.03 -3.35
CA THR A 41 14.94 -3.35 -3.47
C THR A 41 16.14 -4.30 -3.38
N SER A 42 15.97 -5.55 -2.93
CA SER A 42 17.07 -6.51 -2.83
C SER A 42 17.40 -7.26 -4.14
N HIS A 43 16.63 -7.12 -5.22
CA HIS A 43 16.90 -7.81 -6.50
C HIS A 43 17.44 -6.90 -7.63
N ASN A 44 17.73 -5.62 -7.35
CA ASN A 44 18.39 -4.70 -8.29
C ASN A 44 19.58 -3.97 -7.64
N GLY A 45 20.35 -4.69 -6.81
CA GLY A 45 21.54 -4.15 -6.17
C GLY A 45 22.45 -5.26 -5.65
N GLY A 46 23.22 -5.85 -6.56
CA GLY A 46 24.21 -6.89 -6.28
C GLY A 46 24.59 -7.67 -7.52
#